data_AF-A0A3P7U750-F1
#
_entry.id   AF-A0A3P7U750-F1
#
_cell.length_a   1.000
_cell.length_b   1.000
_cell.length_c   1.000
_cell.angle_alpha   90.00
_cell.angle_beta   90.00
_cell.angle_gamma   90.00
#
_symmetry.space_group_name_H-M   'P 1'
#
loop_
_entity.id
_entity.type
_entity.pdbx_description
1 polymer ?
#
loop_
_entity_poly.entity_id
_entity_poly.type
_entity_poly.pdbx_seq_one_letter_code
_entity_poly.pdbx_strand_id
1 'polypeptide(L)'
;MLVDFTGTVPEEATAIQCPIEAPLNFTYHTSAGTCSSRISSITRCAEWTRLSFRYQACPENPTKEASGMECIASWQSLGHTFFAARVGNRRGESYRCFIVDQSGTSGRIGISADASCQELTHIGAATTTLNYKQDHKVHPLCDFPDYMHAMGRARHRQTWESIVTGRRNVIQDGSWVSSYKLRNDTVWTCLESRRHEHFTAIRAHVRRGCQTGYQCVQVCKESLVNFGQISLNEYEDCSEMVVDTRDTLVVQGAQEECPLRGRYTSAACQHPLLFLGCNKPDEIQIATECNPVWKGSCRPKYLYGERKEIHKNAKELP
;
A
#
# COMPACT_ATOMS: atom_id res chain seq x y z
N MET A 1 -0.25 8.28 28.76
CA MET A 1 -0.51 7.78 30.12
C MET A 1 -1.99 7.42 30.16
N LEU A 2 -2.28 6.11 30.17
CA LEU A 2 -3.54 5.46 30.61
C LEU A 2 -3.48 4.00 30.12
N VAL A 3 -2.65 3.22 30.79
CA VAL A 3 -2.96 1.80 31.02
C VAL A 3 -3.34 1.81 32.48
N ASP A 4 -4.62 1.60 32.79
CA ASP A 4 -5.04 1.53 34.19
C ASP A 4 -4.23 0.42 34.88
N PHE A 5 -3.88 0.66 36.14
CA PHE A 5 -3.15 -0.26 37.02
C PHE A 5 -3.87 -1.62 37.22
N THR A 6 -4.98 -1.86 36.52
CA THR A 6 -5.81 -3.07 36.50
C THR A 6 -5.51 -4.01 35.32
N GLY A 7 -4.63 -3.64 34.37
CA GLY A 7 -4.23 -4.53 33.26
C GLY A 7 -5.29 -4.68 32.16
N THR A 8 -6.36 -3.89 32.18
CA THR A 8 -7.42 -3.91 31.17
C THR A 8 -7.12 -2.95 30.02
N VAL A 9 -7.10 -3.48 28.79
CA VAL A 9 -6.94 -2.70 27.55
C VAL A 9 -8.25 -1.94 27.25
N PRO A 10 -8.20 -0.61 27.01
CA PRO A 10 -9.39 0.16 26.62
C PRO A 10 -9.96 -0.28 25.26
N GLU A 11 -11.29 -0.33 25.16
CA GLU A 11 -12.04 -0.76 23.96
C GLU A 11 -11.81 0.16 22.73
N GLU A 12 -11.37 1.41 22.95
CA GLU A 12 -11.02 2.39 21.90
C GLU A 12 -9.53 2.80 21.94
N ALA A 13 -8.61 1.86 22.12
CA ALA A 13 -7.19 2.17 22.10
C ALA A 13 -6.70 2.53 20.67
N THR A 14 -6.13 3.73 20.51
CA THR A 14 -5.49 4.16 19.26
C THR A 14 -4.24 3.34 18.98
N ALA A 15 -4.10 2.86 17.74
CA ALA A 15 -2.93 2.08 17.35
C ALA A 15 -1.62 2.87 17.51
N ILE A 16 -0.59 2.22 18.06
CA ILE A 16 0.76 2.76 18.25
C ILE A 16 1.78 1.97 17.44
N GLN A 17 2.98 2.51 17.31
CA GLN A 17 4.09 1.76 16.71
C GLN A 17 4.50 0.59 17.62
N CYS A 18 4.61 -0.60 17.02
CA CYS A 18 5.07 -1.79 17.74
C CYS A 18 6.54 -1.64 18.20
N PRO A 19 6.88 -2.06 19.44
CA PRO A 19 8.25 -1.95 19.97
C PRO A 19 9.19 -3.05 19.47
N ILE A 20 8.79 -3.82 18.46
CA ILE A 20 9.63 -4.84 17.83
C ILE A 20 10.01 -4.44 16.41
N GLU A 21 11.26 -4.68 16.06
CA GLU A 21 11.82 -4.29 14.78
C GLU A 21 11.77 -5.44 13.77
N ALA A 22 10.73 -5.47 12.93
CA ALA A 22 10.61 -6.43 11.83
C ALA A 22 11.50 -6.02 10.62
N PRO A 23 11.98 -6.98 9.79
CA PRO A 23 11.59 -8.40 9.74
C PRO A 23 12.34 -9.28 10.73
N LEU A 24 11.64 -10.30 11.25
CA LEU A 24 12.19 -11.31 12.17
C LEU A 24 11.89 -12.70 11.64
N ASN A 25 12.84 -13.61 11.83
CA ASN A 25 12.66 -15.04 11.62
C ASN A 25 12.56 -15.73 12.98
N PHE A 26 11.62 -16.66 13.16
CA PHE A 26 11.39 -17.28 14.45
C PHE A 26 10.99 -18.75 14.36
N THR A 27 11.32 -19.48 15.42
CA THR A 27 10.72 -20.77 15.78
C THR A 27 9.78 -20.55 16.96
N TYR A 28 8.83 -21.44 17.17
CA TYR A 28 7.80 -21.22 18.18
C TYR A 28 7.51 -22.46 19.03
N HIS A 29 7.16 -22.20 20.28
CA HIS A 29 6.70 -23.16 21.26
C HIS A 29 5.32 -22.72 21.73
N THR A 30 4.34 -23.61 21.66
CA THR A 30 2.94 -23.38 22.07
C THR A 30 2.50 -24.50 23.00
N SER A 31 1.35 -24.33 23.65
CA SER A 31 0.70 -25.41 24.41
C SER A 31 0.39 -26.65 23.57
N ALA A 32 0.19 -26.50 22.25
CA ALA A 32 -0.07 -27.60 21.33
C ALA A 32 1.20 -28.32 20.85
N GLY A 33 2.38 -27.76 21.10
CA GLY A 33 3.65 -28.34 20.67
C GLY A 33 4.69 -27.30 20.24
N THR A 34 5.86 -27.82 19.85
CA THR A 34 7.03 -27.04 19.44
C THR A 34 7.29 -27.20 17.94
N CYS A 35 7.54 -26.08 17.26
CA CYS A 35 7.97 -26.05 15.86
C CYS A 35 9.36 -25.41 15.79
N SER A 36 10.38 -26.27 15.74
CA SER A 36 11.79 -25.89 15.59
C SER A 36 12.37 -26.27 14.22
N SER A 37 11.69 -27.14 13.46
CA SER A 37 12.18 -27.67 12.18
C SER A 37 11.94 -26.71 11.00
N ARG A 38 10.99 -25.78 11.10
CA ARG A 38 10.72 -24.75 10.09
C ARG A 38 10.74 -23.35 10.67
N ILE A 39 11.26 -22.41 9.89
CA ILE A 39 11.37 -21.00 10.26
C ILE A 39 10.10 -20.27 9.84
N SER A 40 9.42 -19.66 10.81
CA SER A 40 8.31 -18.73 10.63
C SER A 40 8.83 -17.29 10.55
N SER A 41 8.01 -16.34 10.08
CA SER A 41 8.46 -14.95 9.92
C SER A 41 7.46 -13.91 10.41
N ILE A 42 8.00 -12.83 10.97
CA ILE A 42 7.25 -11.61 11.36
C ILE A 42 7.68 -10.53 10.39
N THR A 43 6.71 -9.97 9.67
CA THR A 43 6.93 -8.88 8.72
C THR A 43 6.06 -7.69 9.07
N ARG A 44 6.55 -6.48 8.79
CA ARG A 44 5.75 -5.28 8.95
C ARG A 44 4.81 -5.12 7.77
N CYS A 45 3.55 -4.80 8.05
CA CYS A 45 2.57 -4.47 7.03
C CYS A 45 2.91 -3.11 6.38
N ALA A 46 2.09 -2.68 5.41
CA ALA A 46 2.17 -1.35 4.83
C ALA A 46 1.97 -0.26 5.89
N GLU A 47 1.00 -0.49 6.78
CA GLU A 47 0.74 0.31 7.97
C GLU A 47 1.80 0.03 9.04
N TRP A 48 2.39 1.10 9.59
CA TRP A 48 3.53 0.98 10.51
C TRP A 48 3.16 0.42 11.88
N THR A 49 1.89 0.49 12.27
CA THR A 49 1.34 -0.03 13.54
C THR A 49 0.98 -1.51 13.48
N ARG A 50 1.04 -2.13 12.29
CA ARG A 50 0.61 -3.51 12.06
C ARG A 50 1.76 -4.44 11.70
N LEU A 51 1.72 -5.63 12.29
CA LEU A 51 2.66 -6.71 12.03
C LEU A 51 1.92 -7.97 11.59
N SER A 52 2.56 -8.76 10.73
CA SER A 52 2.03 -9.98 10.13
C SER A 52 2.90 -11.15 10.57
N PHE A 53 2.29 -12.11 11.27
CA PHE A 53 2.94 -13.34 11.71
C PHE A 53 2.58 -14.43 10.71
N ARG A 54 3.60 -15.04 10.09
CA ARG A 54 3.44 -16.13 9.14
C ARG A 54 4.04 -17.40 9.75
N TYR A 55 3.17 -18.22 10.34
CA TYR A 55 3.54 -19.50 10.93
C TYR A 55 3.72 -20.55 9.82
N GLN A 56 4.88 -21.20 9.78
CA GLN A 56 5.10 -22.36 8.94
C GLN A 56 4.62 -23.62 9.66
N ALA A 57 3.92 -24.49 8.93
CA ALA A 57 3.51 -25.79 9.43
C ALA A 57 4.73 -26.70 9.58
N CYS A 58 4.94 -27.16 10.80
CA CYS A 58 5.92 -28.16 11.16
C CYS A 58 5.30 -29.57 11.08
N PRO A 59 6.08 -30.64 10.84
CA PRO A 59 5.57 -32.02 11.02
C PRO A 59 4.91 -32.22 12.39
N GLU A 60 5.46 -31.57 13.43
CA GLU A 60 4.96 -31.59 14.80
C GLU A 60 3.68 -30.75 15.01
N ASN A 61 3.40 -29.80 14.11
CA ASN A 61 2.18 -28.99 14.11
C ASN A 61 1.82 -28.59 12.66
N PRO A 62 0.90 -29.34 12.01
CA PRO A 62 0.65 -29.22 10.57
C PRO A 62 -0.13 -27.97 10.16
N THR A 63 -0.52 -27.12 11.12
CA THR A 63 -1.37 -25.97 10.85
C THR A 63 -0.53 -24.78 10.37
N LYS A 64 -0.77 -24.33 9.13
CA LYS A 64 -0.28 -23.02 8.67
C LYS A 64 -1.28 -21.96 9.08
N GLU A 65 -0.79 -20.90 9.71
CA GLU A 65 -1.63 -19.76 10.05
C GLU A 65 -0.90 -18.45 9.77
N ALA A 66 -1.64 -17.49 9.21
CA ALA A 66 -1.20 -16.11 9.11
C ALA A 66 -2.11 -15.26 9.98
N SER A 67 -1.52 -14.55 10.95
CA SER A 67 -2.24 -13.73 11.91
C SER A 67 -1.72 -12.31 11.86
N GLY A 68 -2.63 -11.36 11.66
CA GLY A 68 -2.31 -9.93 11.73
C GLY A 68 -2.45 -9.45 13.17
N MET A 69 -1.54 -8.58 13.59
CA MET A 69 -1.70 -7.85 14.84
C MET A 69 -1.52 -6.35 14.67
N GLU A 70 -2.17 -5.58 15.54
CA GLU A 70 -2.06 -4.12 15.62
C GLU A 70 -1.71 -3.73 17.05
N CYS A 71 -0.58 -3.06 17.24
CA CYS A 71 -0.12 -2.67 18.56
C CYS A 71 -0.91 -1.46 19.07
N ILE A 72 -1.26 -1.47 20.36
CA ILE A 72 -2.14 -0.47 20.98
C ILE A 72 -1.55 0.16 22.25
N ALA A 73 -0.65 -0.54 22.94
CA ALA A 73 0.04 -0.03 24.11
C ALA A 73 1.42 -0.69 24.26
N SER A 74 2.39 0.03 24.84
CA SER A 74 3.72 -0.48 25.17
C SER A 74 4.22 0.13 26.47
N TRP A 75 4.86 -0.65 27.32
CA TRP A 75 5.44 -0.20 28.58
C TRP A 75 6.72 -0.99 28.91
N GLN A 76 7.53 -0.45 29.82
CA GLN A 76 8.70 -1.13 30.37
C GLN A 76 8.38 -1.55 31.80
N SER A 77 8.71 -2.78 32.17
CA SER A 77 8.58 -3.26 33.55
C SER A 77 9.66 -4.31 33.83
N LEU A 78 10.28 -4.25 35.01
CA LEU A 78 11.28 -5.23 35.46
C LEU A 78 12.42 -5.49 34.45
N GLY A 79 12.82 -4.47 33.66
CA GLY A 79 13.87 -4.60 32.64
C GLY A 79 13.43 -5.26 31.33
N HIS A 80 12.15 -5.59 31.18
CA HIS A 80 11.57 -6.15 29.97
C HIS A 80 10.60 -5.18 29.29
N THR A 81 10.53 -5.28 27.97
CA THR A 81 9.55 -4.51 27.18
C THR A 81 8.28 -5.32 27.05
N PHE A 82 7.16 -4.71 27.45
CA PHE A 82 5.84 -5.29 27.28
C PHE A 82 5.03 -4.49 26.27
N PHE A 83 4.15 -5.16 25.55
CA PHE A 83 3.16 -4.48 24.71
C PHE A 83 1.87 -5.28 24.58
N ALA A 84 0.77 -4.56 24.38
CA ALA A 84 -0.52 -5.14 24.05
C ALA A 84 -0.79 -4.94 22.56
N ALA A 85 -1.40 -5.95 21.93
CA ALA A 85 -1.83 -5.88 20.55
C ALA A 85 -3.19 -6.56 20.35
N ARG A 86 -3.97 -6.02 19.42
CA ARG A 86 -5.14 -6.67 18.87
C ARG A 86 -4.68 -7.71 17.84
N VAL A 87 -4.89 -8.98 18.14
CA VAL A 87 -4.53 -10.14 17.33
C VAL A 87 -5.80 -10.71 16.70
N GLY A 88 -5.84 -10.78 15.37
CA GLY A 88 -7.04 -11.23 14.67
C GLY A 88 -6.74 -12.00 13.39
N ASN A 89 -7.60 -12.97 13.14
CA ASN A 89 -7.76 -13.66 11.86
C ASN A 89 -9.24 -13.50 11.44
N ARG A 90 -9.65 -13.98 10.25
CA ARG A 90 -11.02 -13.83 9.70
C ARG A 90 -12.17 -14.30 10.62
N ARG A 91 -11.88 -14.98 11.74
CA ARG A 91 -12.82 -15.57 12.70
C ARG A 91 -13.05 -14.74 13.97
N GLY A 92 -12.32 -13.65 14.19
CA GLY A 92 -12.48 -12.79 15.37
C GLY A 92 -11.20 -12.07 15.76
N GLU A 93 -11.36 -10.94 16.44
CA GLU A 93 -10.28 -10.15 17.02
C GLU A 93 -10.20 -10.45 18.52
N SER A 94 -8.98 -10.69 19.01
CA SER A 94 -8.69 -10.93 20.43
C SER A 94 -7.54 -10.03 20.87
N TYR A 95 -7.49 -9.66 22.14
CA TYR A 95 -6.35 -8.91 22.68
C TYR A 95 -5.34 -9.86 23.31
N ARG A 96 -4.05 -9.59 23.09
CA ARG A 96 -2.94 -10.35 23.67
C ARG A 96 -1.87 -9.39 24.16
N CYS A 97 -1.20 -9.79 25.23
CA CYS A 97 0.01 -9.12 25.70
C CYS A 97 1.25 -9.93 25.34
N PHE A 98 2.33 -9.19 25.17
CA PHE A 98 3.60 -9.68 24.71
C PHE A 98 4.70 -9.16 25.64
N ILE A 99 5.68 -10.01 25.91
CA ILE A 99 6.92 -9.67 26.60
C ILE A 99 8.09 -9.93 25.65
N VAL A 100 8.99 -8.96 25.53
CA VAL A 100 10.17 -9.04 24.67
C VAL A 100 11.41 -9.10 25.55
N ASP A 101 12.17 -10.17 25.36
CA ASP A 101 13.47 -10.42 25.97
C ASP A 101 14.53 -10.40 24.87
N GLN A 102 15.09 -9.22 24.61
CA GLN A 102 16.02 -9.00 23.50
C GLN A 102 17.47 -9.17 23.95
N SER A 103 18.23 -9.98 23.19
CA SER A 103 19.66 -10.18 23.35
C SER A 103 20.38 -9.94 22.01
N GLY A 104 20.73 -8.67 21.77
CA GLY A 104 21.33 -8.23 20.51
C GLY A 104 20.37 -8.37 19.32
N THR A 105 20.78 -9.15 18.31
CA THR A 105 19.99 -9.45 17.09
C THR A 105 19.11 -10.70 17.23
N SER A 106 19.04 -11.29 18.42
CA SER A 106 18.20 -12.44 18.71
C SER A 106 17.45 -12.21 20.02
N GLY A 107 16.46 -13.04 20.30
CA GLY A 107 15.75 -12.92 21.56
C GLY A 107 14.54 -13.83 21.62
N ARG A 108 13.70 -13.56 22.60
CA ARG A 108 12.47 -14.30 22.84
C ARG A 108 11.29 -13.35 22.96
N ILE A 109 10.16 -13.76 22.41
CA ILE A 109 8.87 -13.08 22.59
C ILE A 109 7.93 -14.06 23.27
N GLY A 110 7.44 -13.71 24.46
CA GLY A 110 6.37 -14.44 25.13
C GLY A 110 5.01 -13.82 24.82
N ILE A 111 3.97 -14.63 24.63
CA ILE A 111 2.59 -14.21 24.36
C ILE A 111 1.67 -14.75 25.47
N SER A 112 0.76 -13.91 25.95
CA SER A 112 -0.22 -14.25 26.99
C SER A 112 -1.31 -15.23 26.51
N ALA A 113 -1.90 -15.95 27.48
CA ALA A 113 -3.02 -16.88 27.29
C ALA A 113 -4.34 -16.19 26.90
N ASP A 114 -4.50 -14.93 27.32
CA ASP A 114 -5.70 -14.12 27.11
C ASP A 114 -5.40 -12.61 27.13
N ALA A 115 -6.47 -11.81 27.15
CA ALA A 115 -6.45 -10.35 27.15
C ALA A 115 -6.17 -9.71 28.54
N SER A 116 -6.18 -10.48 29.64
CA SER A 116 -6.03 -9.94 30.99
C SER A 116 -4.60 -9.50 31.28
N CYS A 117 -3.63 -10.15 30.63
CA CYS A 117 -2.20 -9.88 30.76
C CYS A 117 -1.61 -10.05 32.17
N GLN A 118 -2.42 -10.44 33.16
CA GLN A 118 -2.04 -10.52 34.58
C GLN A 118 -1.02 -11.62 34.83
N GLU A 119 -1.12 -12.73 34.11
CA GLU A 119 -0.22 -13.88 34.28
C GLU A 119 1.16 -13.68 33.62
N LEU A 120 1.25 -12.79 32.62
CA LEU A 120 2.48 -12.57 31.86
C LEU A 120 3.44 -11.65 32.62
N THR A 121 4.04 -12.18 33.68
CA THR A 121 4.99 -11.45 34.54
C THR A 121 6.45 -11.59 34.07
N HIS A 122 6.77 -12.70 33.42
CA HIS A 122 8.09 -13.04 32.88
C HIS A 122 7.92 -14.00 31.70
N ILE A 123 8.98 -14.22 30.93
CA ILE A 123 8.88 -14.99 29.67
C ILE A 123 8.53 -16.47 29.87
N GLY A 124 8.84 -17.03 31.05
CA GLY A 124 8.48 -18.41 31.41
C GLY A 124 6.98 -18.61 31.68
N ALA A 125 6.24 -17.53 31.98
CA ALA A 125 4.79 -17.56 32.18
C ALA A 125 4.01 -17.45 30.86
N ALA A 126 4.68 -17.29 29.72
CA ALA A 126 4.04 -17.19 28.43
C ALA A 126 3.49 -18.55 27.97
N THR A 127 2.27 -18.56 27.42
CA THR A 127 1.69 -19.77 26.81
C THR A 127 2.29 -20.09 25.45
N THR A 128 2.77 -19.05 24.76
CA THR A 128 3.47 -19.18 23.50
C THR A 128 4.77 -18.40 23.58
N THR A 129 5.88 -19.05 23.24
CA THR A 129 7.20 -18.43 23.21
C THR A 129 7.79 -18.54 21.81
N LEU A 130 8.19 -17.41 21.25
CA LEU A 130 8.86 -17.32 19.96
C LEU A 130 10.34 -17.08 20.20
N ASN A 131 11.20 -17.94 19.66
CA ASN A 131 12.63 -17.68 19.62
C ASN A 131 12.94 -17.02 18.29
N TYR A 132 13.34 -15.75 18.30
CA TYR A 132 13.51 -14.97 17.09
C TYR A 132 14.97 -14.58 16.84
N LYS A 133 15.26 -14.35 15.57
CA LYS A 133 16.48 -13.73 15.07
C LYS A 133 16.10 -12.63 14.07
N GLN A 134 16.76 -11.49 14.17
CA GLN A 134 16.62 -10.38 13.25
C GLN A 134 16.97 -10.85 11.84
N ASP A 135 16.06 -10.60 10.90
CA ASP A 135 16.32 -10.82 9.49
C ASP A 135 16.77 -9.51 8.81
N HIS A 136 17.35 -9.64 7.62
CA HIS A 136 17.80 -8.51 6.85
C HIS A 136 16.61 -7.65 6.42
N LYS A 137 16.66 -6.37 6.78
CA LYS A 137 15.72 -5.39 6.26
C LYS A 137 15.94 -5.22 4.77
N VAL A 138 14.84 -5.21 4.03
CA VAL A 138 14.89 -4.86 2.62
C VAL A 138 15.10 -3.36 2.50
N HIS A 139 16.28 -2.98 2.04
CA HIS A 139 16.65 -1.60 1.76
C HIS A 139 16.46 -1.30 0.28
N PRO A 140 16.12 -0.04 -0.07
CA PRO A 140 16.10 0.36 -1.47
C PRO A 140 17.49 0.21 -2.07
N LEU A 141 17.56 -0.45 -3.22
CA LEU A 141 18.79 -0.62 -4.01
C LEU A 141 18.81 0.28 -5.25
N CYS A 142 17.71 0.96 -5.52
CA CYS A 142 17.52 1.90 -6.62
C CYS A 142 16.52 2.99 -6.25
N ASP A 143 16.37 3.96 -7.14
CA ASP A 143 15.32 4.96 -7.09
C ASP A 143 14.28 4.75 -8.19
N PHE A 144 13.07 5.21 -7.90
CA PHE A 144 12.03 5.39 -8.90
C PHE A 144 12.43 6.49 -9.91
N PRO A 145 11.84 6.53 -11.12
CA PRO A 145 12.24 7.49 -12.14
C PRO A 145 12.22 8.96 -11.68
N ASP A 146 13.25 9.73 -12.04
CA ASP A 146 13.48 11.12 -11.57
C ASP A 146 12.26 12.04 -11.69
N TYR A 147 11.48 11.91 -12.76
CA TYR A 147 10.29 12.73 -13.00
C TYR A 147 9.13 12.45 -12.02
N MET A 148 9.16 11.32 -11.31
CA MET A 148 8.21 11.00 -10.25
C MET A 148 8.58 11.65 -8.91
N HIS A 149 9.84 12.08 -8.78
CA HIS A 149 10.31 12.84 -7.63
C HIS A 149 10.00 14.32 -7.82
N ALA A 150 9.99 15.06 -6.70
CA ALA A 150 9.78 16.51 -6.68
C ALA A 150 10.69 17.23 -7.67
N MET A 151 10.16 17.64 -8.83
CA MET A 151 10.90 18.45 -9.78
C MET A 151 11.02 19.90 -9.28
N GLY A 152 12.26 20.36 -9.10
CA GLY A 152 12.59 21.78 -8.90
C GLY A 152 12.75 22.22 -7.45
N ARG A 153 13.15 23.49 -7.26
CA ARG A 153 13.48 24.18 -5.98
C ARG A 153 12.32 24.29 -4.97
N ALA A 154 11.25 23.52 -5.17
CA ALA A 154 10.10 23.42 -4.30
C ALA A 154 10.44 22.55 -3.09
N ARG A 155 10.48 23.16 -1.89
CA ARG A 155 10.68 22.49 -0.59
C ARG A 155 9.51 21.58 -0.17
N HIS A 156 8.63 21.18 -1.07
CA HIS A 156 7.43 20.41 -0.78
C HIS A 156 7.46 19.06 -1.48
N ARG A 157 7.19 18.02 -0.68
CA ARG A 157 7.12 16.61 -1.09
C ARG A 157 6.05 16.45 -2.17
N GLN A 158 6.46 16.19 -3.41
CA GLN A 158 5.52 15.95 -4.51
C GLN A 158 4.62 14.77 -4.16
N THR A 159 3.32 15.01 -4.28
CA THR A 159 2.29 14.03 -4.00
C THR A 159 1.54 13.74 -5.30
N TRP A 160 1.33 12.47 -5.58
CA TRP A 160 0.58 11.97 -6.73
C TRP A 160 -0.78 11.44 -6.27
N GLU A 161 -1.78 11.52 -7.11
CA GLU A 161 -3.12 10.99 -6.90
C GLU A 161 -3.44 9.96 -7.99
N SER A 162 -3.94 8.81 -7.58
CA SER A 162 -4.45 7.79 -8.49
C SER A 162 -5.82 8.20 -9.00
N ILE A 163 -5.99 8.34 -10.31
CA ILE A 163 -7.32 8.65 -10.89
C ILE A 163 -8.28 7.45 -10.79
N VAL A 164 -7.74 6.23 -10.72
CA VAL A 164 -8.56 5.00 -10.67
C VAL A 164 -9.09 4.76 -9.27
N THR A 165 -8.28 5.05 -8.25
CA THR A 165 -8.56 4.63 -6.88
C THR A 165 -8.68 5.77 -5.87
N GLY A 166 -8.36 7.01 -6.26
CA GLY A 166 -8.30 8.16 -5.36
C GLY A 166 -7.23 8.03 -4.28
N ARG A 167 -6.28 7.10 -4.43
CA ARG A 167 -5.18 6.90 -3.49
C ARG A 167 -4.13 7.98 -3.64
N ARG A 168 -3.60 8.42 -2.51
CA ARG A 168 -2.48 9.35 -2.44
C ARG A 168 -1.17 8.57 -2.48
N ASN A 169 -0.30 8.93 -3.40
CA ASN A 169 0.98 8.28 -3.67
C ASN A 169 2.13 9.26 -3.40
N VAL A 170 3.12 8.81 -2.64
CA VAL A 170 4.29 9.61 -2.28
C VAL A 170 5.55 8.77 -2.53
N ILE A 171 6.47 9.31 -3.30
CA ILE A 171 7.69 8.63 -3.75
C ILE A 171 8.89 9.39 -3.20
N GLN A 172 9.73 8.70 -2.45
CA GLN A 172 10.89 9.29 -1.78
C GLN A 172 11.87 8.20 -1.34
N ASP A 173 13.18 8.47 -1.45
CA ASP A 173 14.26 7.63 -0.91
C ASP A 173 14.11 6.14 -1.31
N GLY A 174 13.99 5.89 -2.62
CA GLY A 174 13.77 4.55 -3.19
C GLY A 174 12.47 3.82 -2.74
N SER A 175 11.54 4.53 -2.08
CA SER A 175 10.28 3.98 -1.60
C SER A 175 9.08 4.70 -2.20
N TRP A 176 8.05 3.94 -2.57
CA TRP A 176 6.76 4.45 -3.01
C TRP A 176 5.69 4.01 -2.01
N VAL A 177 5.07 4.97 -1.33
CA VAL A 177 3.97 4.76 -0.38
C VAL A 177 2.65 5.21 -1.01
N SER A 178 1.72 4.26 -1.18
CA SER A 178 0.32 4.53 -1.50
C SER A 178 -0.53 4.49 -0.24
N SER A 179 -1.38 5.49 -0.08
CA SER A 179 -2.20 5.71 1.11
C SER A 179 -3.64 6.02 0.74
N TYR A 180 -4.56 5.58 1.61
CA TYR A 180 -5.99 5.84 1.49
C TYR A 180 -6.53 6.28 2.84
N LYS A 181 -7.28 7.40 2.89
CA LYS A 181 -7.80 7.98 4.14
C LYS A 181 -6.75 8.06 5.26
N LEU A 182 -5.56 8.57 4.93
CA LEU A 182 -4.40 8.75 5.84
C LEU A 182 -3.76 7.45 6.38
N ARG A 183 -4.16 6.27 5.88
CA ARG A 183 -3.54 4.99 6.21
C ARG A 183 -2.71 4.48 5.05
N ASN A 184 -1.57 3.87 5.34
CA ASN A 184 -0.71 3.29 4.31
C ASN A 184 -1.32 1.99 3.83
N ASP A 185 -1.69 1.94 2.56
CA ASP A 185 -2.30 0.78 1.93
C ASP A 185 -1.24 -0.11 1.30
N THR A 186 -0.32 0.49 0.53
CA THR A 186 0.74 -0.25 -0.15
C THR A 186 2.07 0.48 -0.07
N VAL A 187 3.15 -0.25 0.17
CA VAL A 187 4.53 0.28 0.15
C VAL A 187 5.39 -0.57 -0.76
N TRP A 188 5.99 0.05 -1.78
CA TRP A 188 7.00 -0.54 -2.65
C TRP A 188 8.38 -0.01 -2.29
N THR A 189 9.36 -0.90 -2.22
CA THR A 189 10.79 -0.58 -2.04
C THR A 189 11.54 -1.03 -3.28
N CYS A 190 12.17 -0.09 -3.99
CA CYS A 190 12.86 -0.34 -5.26
C CYS A 190 14.06 -1.27 -5.06
N LEU A 191 14.11 -2.38 -5.80
CA LEU A 191 15.24 -3.32 -5.79
C LEU A 191 16.03 -3.27 -7.09
N GLU A 192 15.34 -3.09 -8.22
CA GLU A 192 15.97 -2.95 -9.52
C GLU A 192 15.14 -2.01 -10.40
N SER A 193 15.81 -1.20 -11.21
CA SER A 193 15.18 -0.25 -12.13
C SER A 193 15.91 -0.30 -13.48
N ARG A 194 15.17 -0.59 -14.55
CA ARG A 194 15.68 -0.69 -15.92
C ARG A 194 14.86 0.20 -16.85
N ARG A 195 15.54 1.10 -17.54
CA ARG A 195 14.90 2.01 -18.50
C ARG A 195 14.84 1.36 -19.88
N HIS A 196 13.63 1.27 -20.43
CA HIS A 196 13.36 0.89 -21.81
C HIS A 196 12.90 2.12 -22.62
N GLU A 197 12.70 1.95 -23.92
CA GLU A 197 12.35 3.05 -24.83
C GLU A 197 11.01 3.73 -24.50
N HIS A 198 10.05 2.98 -23.95
CA HIS A 198 8.68 3.47 -23.69
C HIS A 198 8.24 3.38 -22.23
N PHE A 199 9.02 2.71 -21.39
CA PHE A 199 8.70 2.52 -19.98
C PHE A 199 9.97 2.29 -19.14
N THR A 200 9.86 2.49 -17.84
CA THR A 200 10.85 2.00 -16.87
C THR A 200 10.27 0.79 -16.16
N ALA A 201 10.95 -0.36 -16.27
CA ALA A 201 10.63 -1.58 -15.54
C ALA A 201 11.30 -1.53 -14.16
N ILE A 202 10.52 -1.80 -13.12
CA ILE A 202 10.97 -1.72 -11.74
C ILE A 202 10.57 -3.02 -11.04
N ARG A 203 11.54 -3.68 -10.44
CA ARG A 203 11.26 -4.75 -9.47
C ARG A 203 11.28 -4.14 -8.07
N ALA A 204 10.18 -4.30 -7.35
CA ALA A 204 10.06 -3.81 -6.00
C ALA A 204 9.67 -4.91 -5.03
N HIS A 205 10.19 -4.82 -3.81
CA HIS A 205 9.60 -5.52 -2.67
C HIS A 205 8.34 -4.76 -2.25
N VAL A 206 7.19 -5.42 -2.25
CA VAL A 206 5.89 -4.82 -1.96
C VAL A 206 5.34 -5.29 -0.63
N ARG A 207 4.69 -4.38 0.07
CA ARG A 207 3.83 -4.65 1.23
C ARG A 207 2.46 -4.04 0.94
N ARG A 208 1.48 -4.86 0.56
CA ARG A 208 0.09 -4.46 0.30
C ARG A 208 -0.79 -4.96 1.46
N GLY A 209 -1.25 -4.04 2.30
CA GLY A 209 -1.77 -4.40 3.62
C GLY A 209 -0.73 -5.23 4.37
N CYS A 210 -1.06 -6.48 4.73
CA CYS A 210 -0.12 -7.41 5.38
C CYS A 210 0.40 -8.52 4.44
N GLN A 211 0.12 -8.42 3.14
CA GLN A 211 0.69 -9.28 2.12
C GLN A 211 2.01 -8.68 1.65
N THR A 212 3.10 -9.41 1.87
CA THR A 212 4.44 -9.09 1.39
C THR A 212 4.87 -10.05 0.29
N GLY A 213 5.70 -9.55 -0.63
CA GLY A 213 6.29 -10.30 -1.74
C GLY A 213 7.08 -9.36 -2.66
N TYR A 214 7.30 -9.81 -3.89
CA TYR A 214 7.92 -9.04 -4.96
C TYR A 214 6.86 -8.72 -6.00
N GLN A 215 6.96 -7.55 -6.61
CA GLN A 215 6.03 -7.10 -7.63
C GLN A 215 6.75 -6.28 -8.68
N CYS A 216 6.48 -6.59 -9.94
CA CYS A 216 6.91 -5.78 -11.06
C CYS A 216 6.00 -4.58 -11.25
N VAL A 217 6.62 -3.43 -11.53
CA VAL A 217 5.96 -2.16 -11.80
C VAL A 217 6.56 -1.58 -13.06
N GLN A 218 5.74 -1.22 -14.04
CA GLN A 218 6.18 -0.53 -15.25
C GLN A 218 5.61 0.87 -15.26
N VAL A 219 6.49 1.86 -15.28
CA VAL A 219 6.10 3.27 -15.39
C VAL A 219 6.29 3.70 -16.85
N CYS A 220 5.17 3.91 -17.55
CA CYS A 220 5.14 4.33 -18.94
C CYS A 220 5.18 5.86 -19.06
N LYS A 221 5.28 6.36 -20.29
CA LYS A 221 5.06 7.79 -20.59
C LYS A 221 3.65 8.21 -20.11
N GLU A 222 3.49 9.49 -19.77
CA GLU A 222 2.22 10.09 -19.30
C GLU A 222 1.74 9.61 -17.93
N SER A 223 2.67 9.16 -17.07
CA SER A 223 2.36 8.74 -15.68
C SER A 223 1.38 7.57 -15.58
N LEU A 224 1.22 6.80 -16.66
CA LEU A 224 0.55 5.51 -16.65
C LEU A 224 1.46 4.48 -15.96
N VAL A 225 0.92 3.77 -14.99
CA VAL A 225 1.62 2.73 -14.25
C VAL A 225 0.88 1.40 -14.40
N ASN A 226 1.63 0.38 -14.79
CA ASN A 226 1.17 -1.00 -14.79
C ASN A 226 1.76 -1.72 -13.58
N PHE A 227 0.96 -2.52 -12.90
CA PHE A 227 1.38 -3.37 -11.79
C PHE A 227 1.18 -4.84 -12.17
N GLY A 228 2.21 -5.65 -11.97
CA GLY A 228 2.13 -7.10 -12.08
C GLY A 228 1.50 -7.74 -10.84
N GLN A 229 1.47 -9.07 -10.79
CA GLN A 229 1.00 -9.80 -9.62
C GLN A 229 2.05 -9.80 -8.49
N ILE A 230 1.59 -9.99 -7.25
CA ILE A 230 2.50 -10.15 -6.11
C ILE A 230 2.96 -11.61 -6.07
N SER A 231 4.28 -11.79 -6.18
CA SER A 231 4.98 -13.05 -6.31
C SER A 231 5.93 -13.28 -5.13
N LEU A 232 6.35 -14.53 -4.91
CA LEU A 232 7.44 -14.85 -3.98
C LEU A 232 8.79 -14.98 -4.69
N ASN A 233 8.81 -14.88 -6.02
CA ASN A 233 10.03 -14.96 -6.81
C ASN A 233 10.77 -13.63 -6.76
N GLU A 234 11.93 -13.62 -6.10
CA GLU A 234 12.77 -12.43 -5.98
C GLU A 234 13.50 -12.06 -7.27
N TYR A 235 13.63 -13.01 -8.21
CA TYR A 235 14.40 -12.85 -9.46
C TYR A 235 13.51 -12.65 -10.68
N GLU A 236 12.24 -12.31 -10.49
CA GLU A 236 11.32 -12.05 -11.59
C GLU A 236 11.83 -10.93 -12.50
N ASP A 237 11.73 -11.14 -13.82
CA ASP A 237 12.11 -10.15 -14.83
C ASP A 237 10.90 -9.27 -15.17
N CYS A 238 11.04 -7.96 -14.93
CA CYS A 238 9.95 -7.00 -15.11
C CYS A 238 9.86 -6.42 -16.52
N SER A 239 10.73 -6.84 -17.46
CA SER A 239 10.63 -6.43 -18.87
C SER A 239 9.39 -7.01 -19.56
N GLU A 240 9.02 -8.26 -19.27
CA GLU A 240 7.87 -8.97 -19.86
C GLU A 240 6.87 -9.45 -18.79
N MET A 241 6.34 -8.51 -18.00
CA MET A 241 5.38 -8.85 -16.94
C MET A 241 3.94 -8.99 -17.47
N VAL A 242 3.16 -9.87 -16.83
CA VAL A 242 1.69 -9.89 -16.99
C VAL A 242 1.08 -8.78 -16.13
N VAL A 243 0.39 -7.85 -16.77
CA VAL A 243 -0.26 -6.72 -16.08
C VAL A 243 -1.50 -7.21 -15.35
N ASP A 244 -1.51 -7.06 -14.02
CA ASP A 244 -2.64 -7.35 -13.14
C ASP A 244 -3.58 -6.15 -13.03
N THR A 245 -3.01 -4.97 -12.76
CA THR A 245 -3.76 -3.71 -12.62
C THR A 245 -3.05 -2.55 -13.30
N ARG A 246 -3.83 -1.55 -13.70
CA ARG A 246 -3.36 -0.30 -14.30
C ARG A 246 -3.84 0.89 -13.48
N ASP A 247 -3.01 1.90 -13.41
CA ASP A 247 -3.34 3.16 -12.75
C ASP A 247 -2.70 4.32 -13.51
N THR A 248 -3.26 5.51 -13.34
CA THR A 248 -2.67 6.74 -13.88
C THR A 248 -2.49 7.70 -12.72
N LEU A 249 -1.26 8.16 -12.55
CA LEU A 249 -0.88 9.06 -11.48
C LEU A 249 -0.88 10.50 -11.98
N VAL A 250 -1.63 11.37 -11.32
CA VAL A 250 -1.64 12.81 -11.58
C VAL A 250 -1.03 13.54 -10.41
N VAL A 251 -0.31 14.63 -10.65
CA VAL A 251 0.26 15.42 -9.56
C VAL A 251 -0.88 16.11 -8.82
N GLN A 252 -0.92 15.96 -7.49
CA GLN A 252 -1.97 16.55 -6.67
C GLN A 252 -1.92 18.08 -6.76
N GLY A 253 -3.03 18.69 -7.17
CA GLY A 253 -3.11 20.14 -7.37
C GLY A 253 -2.46 20.63 -8.65
N ALA A 254 -2.04 19.74 -9.56
CA ALA A 254 -1.65 20.17 -10.90
C ALA A 254 -2.85 20.76 -11.64
N GLN A 255 -2.61 21.95 -12.19
CA GLN A 255 -3.55 22.68 -13.01
C GLN A 255 -2.95 22.71 -14.41
N GLU A 256 -3.38 21.78 -15.26
CA GLU A 256 -2.93 21.69 -16.66
C GLU A 256 -3.97 22.28 -17.60
N GLU A 257 -3.50 22.85 -18.71
CA GLU A 257 -4.41 23.34 -19.75
C GLU A 257 -5.09 22.17 -20.45
N CYS A 258 -6.39 22.29 -20.70
CA CYS A 258 -7.15 21.27 -21.42
C CYS A 258 -6.55 21.06 -22.83
N PRO A 259 -6.09 19.85 -23.19
CA PRO A 259 -5.42 19.60 -24.47
C PRO A 259 -6.35 19.85 -25.67
N LEU A 260 -7.65 19.71 -25.44
CA LEU A 260 -8.74 19.85 -26.41
C LEU A 260 -9.52 21.14 -26.16
N ARG A 261 -8.83 22.29 -26.03
CA ARG A 261 -9.52 23.58 -25.89
C ARG A 261 -10.53 23.82 -27.01
N GLY A 262 -11.77 24.12 -26.65
CA GLY A 262 -12.81 24.42 -27.62
C GLY A 262 -14.24 24.15 -27.15
N ARG A 263 -15.15 24.21 -28.12
CA ARG A 263 -16.59 24.02 -27.96
C ARG A 263 -16.99 22.77 -28.75
N TYR A 264 -17.67 21.84 -28.10
CA TYR A 264 -18.04 20.54 -28.67
C TYR A 264 -19.55 20.40 -28.70
N THR A 265 -20.06 20.02 -29.86
CA THR A 265 -21.49 19.74 -30.13
C THR A 265 -21.70 18.24 -30.27
N SER A 266 -22.93 17.78 -30.09
CA SER A 266 -23.33 16.40 -30.40
C SER A 266 -24.16 16.38 -31.68
N ALA A 267 -24.28 15.23 -32.34
CA ALA A 267 -25.15 15.11 -33.51
C ALA A 267 -26.62 15.42 -33.19
N ALA A 268 -27.05 15.21 -31.94
CA ALA A 268 -28.39 15.53 -31.45
C ALA A 268 -28.58 17.00 -31.07
N CYS A 269 -27.50 17.80 -31.01
CA CYS A 269 -27.53 19.16 -30.50
C CYS A 269 -26.57 20.08 -31.26
N GLN A 270 -27.13 21.02 -32.03
CA GLN A 270 -26.32 22.02 -32.74
C GLN A 270 -25.68 23.06 -31.81
N HIS A 271 -26.13 23.14 -30.56
CA HIS A 271 -25.54 24.01 -29.54
C HIS A 271 -24.42 23.28 -28.79
N PRO A 272 -23.31 23.96 -28.45
CA PRO A 272 -22.22 23.33 -27.73
C PRO A 272 -22.65 22.86 -26.34
N LEU A 273 -22.40 21.58 -26.07
CA LEU A 273 -22.73 20.92 -24.80
C LEU A 273 -21.50 20.75 -23.91
N LEU A 274 -20.31 20.79 -24.48
CA LEU A 274 -19.06 20.63 -23.75
C LEU A 274 -18.10 21.78 -24.12
N PHE A 275 -17.60 22.47 -23.09
CA PHE A 275 -16.65 23.56 -23.21
C PHE A 275 -15.39 23.16 -22.45
N LEU A 276 -14.27 23.12 -23.15
CA LEU A 276 -12.98 22.75 -22.60
C LEU A 276 -12.05 23.96 -22.66
N GLY A 277 -11.53 24.38 -21.52
CA GLY A 277 -10.51 25.42 -21.41
C GLY A 277 -10.93 26.81 -21.90
N CYS A 278 -12.23 27.12 -21.86
CA CYS A 278 -12.82 28.31 -22.48
C CYS A 278 -12.84 29.55 -21.58
N ASN A 279 -13.27 29.42 -20.32
CA ASN A 279 -13.26 30.52 -19.34
C ASN A 279 -11.91 30.58 -18.62
N LYS A 280 -11.43 29.43 -18.16
CA LYS A 280 -10.07 29.23 -17.66
C LYS A 280 -9.41 28.09 -18.45
N PRO A 281 -8.07 28.09 -18.61
CA PRO A 281 -7.33 27.08 -19.38
C PRO A 281 -7.63 25.62 -19.05
N ASP A 282 -7.91 25.38 -17.79
CA ASP A 282 -7.99 24.11 -17.08
C ASP A 282 -9.43 23.71 -16.74
N GLU A 283 -10.40 24.55 -17.12
CA GLU A 283 -11.80 24.37 -16.72
C GLU A 283 -12.60 23.61 -17.78
N ILE A 284 -13.42 22.67 -17.32
CA ILE A 284 -14.37 21.91 -18.13
C ILE A 284 -15.78 22.29 -17.69
N GLN A 285 -16.63 22.68 -18.65
CA GLN A 285 -18.05 22.93 -18.40
C GLN A 285 -18.90 22.04 -19.30
N ILE A 286 -19.86 21.35 -18.70
CA ILE A 286 -20.80 20.48 -19.38
C ILE A 286 -22.19 21.08 -19.22
N ALA A 287 -22.85 21.37 -20.33
CA ALA A 287 -24.25 21.77 -20.34
C ALA A 287 -25.13 20.52 -20.41
N THR A 288 -26.12 20.46 -19.52
CA THR A 288 -27.11 19.38 -19.46
C THR A 288 -28.26 19.56 -20.45
N GLU A 289 -28.36 20.74 -21.08
CA GLU A 289 -29.47 21.13 -21.95
C GLU A 289 -28.96 21.60 -23.32
N CYS A 290 -29.76 21.32 -24.36
CA CYS A 290 -29.54 21.87 -25.69
C CYS A 290 -30.00 23.32 -25.74
N ASN A 291 -29.05 24.22 -26.05
CA ASN A 291 -29.16 25.69 -26.03
C ASN A 291 -28.87 26.35 -24.66
N PRO A 292 -27.70 26.09 -24.05
CA PRO A 292 -27.30 26.81 -22.84
C PRO A 292 -27.01 28.28 -23.16
N VAL A 293 -27.53 29.21 -22.35
CA VAL A 293 -27.16 30.63 -22.43
C VAL A 293 -25.71 30.78 -21.98
N TRP A 294 -24.78 30.92 -22.93
CA TRP A 294 -23.34 30.97 -22.65
C TRP A 294 -22.76 32.36 -22.88
N LYS A 295 -22.05 32.90 -21.88
CA LYS A 295 -21.47 34.27 -21.87
C LYS A 295 -19.94 34.34 -22.02
N GLY A 296 -19.27 33.24 -22.38
CA GLY A 296 -17.81 33.22 -22.53
C GLY A 296 -17.34 33.36 -23.99
N SER A 297 -16.06 33.71 -24.16
CA SER A 297 -15.38 33.81 -25.46
C SER A 297 -14.43 32.63 -25.63
N CYS A 298 -14.78 31.66 -26.47
CA CYS A 298 -13.91 30.54 -26.81
C CYS A 298 -13.69 30.52 -28.33
N ARG A 299 -12.43 30.51 -28.79
CA ARG A 299 -12.15 30.39 -30.24
C ARG A 299 -12.49 28.97 -30.69
N PRO A 300 -13.29 28.77 -31.75
CA PRO A 300 -13.53 27.44 -32.29
C PRO A 300 -12.23 26.89 -32.87
N LYS A 301 -11.75 25.75 -32.34
CA LYS A 301 -10.75 24.94 -33.04
C LYS A 301 -11.52 24.03 -34.00
N TYR A 302 -11.55 24.40 -35.28
CA TYR A 302 -11.97 23.45 -36.31
C TYR A 302 -10.88 22.38 -36.40
N LEU A 303 -11.19 21.15 -36.00
CA LEU A 303 -10.39 19.99 -36.37
C LEU A 303 -10.50 19.82 -37.89
N TYR A 304 -9.63 20.49 -38.63
CA TYR A 304 -9.43 20.17 -40.04
C TYR A 304 -8.71 18.82 -40.11
N GLY A 305 -9.42 17.81 -40.60
CA GLY A 305 -8.85 16.53 -41.02
C GLY A 305 -9.01 15.39 -40.02
N GLU A 306 -10.17 14.75 -40.02
CA GLU A 306 -10.31 13.34 -40.39
C GLU A 306 -11.81 13.01 -40.38
N ARG A 307 -12.42 13.06 -41.56
CA ARG A 307 -13.70 12.40 -41.80
C ARG A 307 -13.43 10.90 -41.83
N LYS A 308 -13.14 10.28 -40.68
CA LYS A 308 -13.28 8.84 -40.50
C LYS A 308 -14.74 8.58 -40.20
N GLU A 309 -15.48 8.29 -41.26
CA GLU A 309 -16.79 7.68 -41.17
C GLU A 309 -16.70 6.46 -40.25
N ILE A 310 -17.31 6.55 -39.08
CA ILE A 310 -17.72 5.36 -38.34
C ILE A 310 -18.97 4.85 -39.06
N HIS A 311 -18.76 4.14 -40.17
CA HIS A 311 -19.78 3.25 -40.72
C HIS A 311 -19.95 2.09 -39.74
N LYS A 312 -20.85 2.25 -38.76
CA LYS A 312 -21.49 1.11 -38.11
C LYS A 312 -22.46 0.51 -39.12
N ASN A 313 -22.00 -0.53 -39.83
CA ASN A 313 -22.89 -1.52 -40.42
C ASN A 313 -23.62 -2.23 -39.27
N ALA A 314 -24.81 -1.74 -38.94
CA ALA A 314 -25.86 -2.56 -38.35
C ALA A 314 -26.89 -2.76 -39.47
N LYS A 315 -26.67 -3.80 -40.26
CA LYS A 315 -27.69 -4.34 -41.16
C LYS A 315 -28.01 -5.75 -40.69
N GLU A 316 -29.32 -5.97 -40.59
CA GLU A 316 -30.02 -7.11 -40.02
C GLU A 316 -29.51 -8.45 -40.57
N LEU A 317 -29.43 -9.45 -39.69
CA LEU A 317 -29.53 -10.86 -40.10
C LEU A 317 -30.99 -11.16 -40.46
N PRO A 318 -31.25 -11.96 -41.51
CA PRO A 318 -32.45 -12.80 -41.55
C PRO A 318 -32.40 -13.93 -40.51
#